data_AF-A0A845YDA8-F1
#
_entry.id   AF-A0A845YDA8-F1
#
_cell.length_a   1.000
_cell.length_b   1.000
_cell.length_c   1.000
_cell.angle_alpha   90.00
_cell.angle_beta   90.00
_cell.angle_gamma   90.00
#
_symmetry.space_group_name_H-M   'P 1'
#
loop_
_entity.id
_entity.type
_entity.pdbx_description
1 polymer ?
#
loop_
_entity_poly.entity_id
_entity_poly.type
_entity_poly.pdbx_seq_one_letter_code
_entity_poly.pdbx_strand_id
1 'polypeptide(L)'
;MKHLAADIGEGISEAQLANRLRMYGDAAKVSFWSVKTDVAKAQDNTEARRVLGRTHQHCEQCLRYAALGWVSIEQLILPTQQCECRSQCKCAVEFRSLHTLNKKPQRI
;
A
#
# COMPACT_ATOMS: atom_id res chain seq x y z
N MET A 1 -19.73 0.34 -6.19
CA MET A 1 -20.40 1.38 -7.00
C MET A 1 -21.91 1.49 -6.77
N LYS A 2 -22.62 0.47 -6.25
CA LYS A 2 -24.09 0.48 -6.10
C LYS A 2 -24.66 1.68 -5.31
N HIS A 3 -23.91 2.23 -4.35
CA HIS A 3 -24.38 3.35 -3.51
C HIS A 3 -24.11 4.73 -4.10
N LEU A 4 -23.09 4.88 -4.96
CA LEU A 4 -22.69 6.17 -5.52
C LEU A 4 -23.77 6.79 -6.43
N ALA A 5 -24.47 5.97 -7.21
CA ALA A 5 -25.55 6.44 -8.08
C ALA A 5 -26.76 6.96 -7.30
N ALA A 6 -27.10 6.30 -6.18
CA ALA A 6 -28.16 6.75 -5.28
C ALA A 6 -27.76 8.06 -4.60
N ASP A 7 -26.53 8.14 -4.10
CA ASP A 7 -25.96 9.32 -3.48
C ASP A 7 -25.99 10.57 -4.38
N ILE A 8 -25.70 10.42 -5.68
CA ILE A 8 -25.78 11.51 -6.65
C ILE A 8 -27.24 11.95 -6.85
N GLY A 9 -28.19 11.00 -6.92
CA GLY A 9 -29.62 11.28 -7.03
C GLY A 9 -30.19 12.00 -5.79
N GLU A 10 -29.61 11.79 -4.62
CA GLU A 10 -29.96 12.46 -3.36
C GLU A 10 -29.38 13.88 -3.23
N GLY A 11 -28.57 14.34 -4.21
CA GLY A 11 -28.07 15.72 -4.24
C GLY A 11 -26.96 16.01 -3.23
N ILE A 12 -26.01 15.08 -3.07
CA ILE A 12 -24.84 15.30 -2.21
C ILE A 12 -23.98 16.47 -2.68
N SER A 13 -23.30 17.13 -1.74
CA SER A 13 -22.33 18.18 -2.06
C SER A 13 -21.13 17.66 -2.85
N GLU A 14 -20.45 18.54 -3.60
CA GLU A 14 -19.22 18.20 -4.32
C GLU A 14 -18.13 17.63 -3.40
N ALA A 15 -18.01 18.18 -2.19
CA ALA A 15 -17.05 17.70 -1.19
C ALA A 15 -17.34 16.25 -0.74
N GLN A 16 -18.62 15.91 -0.55
CA GLN A 16 -19.03 14.54 -0.23
C GLN A 16 -18.78 13.59 -1.41
N LEU A 17 -19.08 14.02 -2.63
CA LEU A 17 -18.84 13.24 -3.85
C LEU A 17 -17.34 12.95 -4.00
N ALA A 18 -16.50 13.97 -3.87
CA ALA A 18 -15.04 13.83 -3.96
C ALA A 18 -14.50 12.85 -2.90
N ASN A 19 -14.98 12.93 -1.66
CA ASN A 19 -14.55 12.01 -0.60
C ASN A 19 -14.98 10.56 -0.89
N ARG A 20 -16.19 10.35 -1.41
CA ARG A 20 -16.69 9.01 -1.79
C ARG A 20 -15.90 8.40 -2.96
N LEU A 21 -15.64 9.19 -4.00
CA LEU A 21 -14.81 8.76 -5.13
C LEU A 21 -13.41 8.34 -4.67
N ARG A 22 -12.81 9.13 -3.76
CA ARG A 22 -11.52 8.80 -3.16
C ARG A 22 -11.54 7.48 -2.39
N MET A 23 -12.57 7.22 -1.59
CA MET A 23 -12.72 5.95 -0.86
C MET A 23 -12.81 4.75 -1.81
N TYR A 24 -13.53 4.88 -2.93
CA TYR A 24 -13.58 3.81 -3.93
C TYR A 24 -12.24 3.61 -4.64
N GLY A 25 -11.50 4.69 -4.92
CA GLY A 25 -10.13 4.60 -5.40
C GLY A 25 -9.20 3.89 -4.41
N ASP A 26 -9.30 4.22 -3.12
CA ASP A 26 -8.51 3.58 -2.07
C ASP A 26 -8.83 2.08 -1.94
N ALA A 27 -10.03 1.61 -2.31
CA ALA A 27 -10.38 0.19 -2.32
C ALA A 27 -9.59 -0.62 -3.37
N ALA A 28 -9.12 0.01 -4.45
CA ALA A 28 -8.27 -0.63 -5.46
C ALA A 28 -6.84 -0.95 -4.96
N LYS A 29 -6.47 -0.45 -3.77
CA LYS A 29 -5.14 -0.59 -3.19
C LYS A 29 -4.74 -2.05 -2.98
N VAL A 30 -5.67 -2.95 -2.63
CA VAL A 30 -5.40 -4.40 -2.49
C VAL A 30 -4.83 -4.95 -3.81
N SER A 31 -5.58 -4.79 -4.90
CA SER A 31 -5.22 -5.31 -6.21
C SER A 31 -3.94 -4.67 -6.74
N PHE A 32 -3.76 -3.36 -6.53
CA PHE A 32 -2.52 -2.67 -6.89
C PHE A 32 -1.30 -3.32 -6.23
N TRP A 33 -1.32 -3.54 -4.92
CA TRP A 33 -0.17 -4.12 -4.22
C TRP A 33 0.01 -5.60 -4.53
N SER A 34 -1.06 -6.35 -4.82
CA SER A 34 -0.96 -7.72 -5.31
C SER A 34 -0.17 -7.76 -6.61
N VAL A 35 -0.61 -7.02 -7.64
CA VAL A 35 0.05 -6.98 -8.95
C VAL A 35 1.48 -6.45 -8.85
N LYS A 36 1.71 -5.42 -8.03
CA LYS A 36 3.07 -4.90 -7.80
C LYS A 36 4.00 -5.94 -7.18
N THR A 37 3.48 -6.80 -6.31
CA THR A 37 4.24 -7.88 -5.69
C THR A 37 4.56 -8.97 -6.72
N ASP A 38 3.60 -9.35 -7.56
CA ASP A 38 3.83 -10.33 -8.63
C ASP A 38 4.89 -9.84 -9.62
N VAL A 39 4.82 -8.57 -10.02
CA VAL A 39 5.84 -7.92 -10.87
C VAL A 39 7.20 -7.90 -10.17
N ALA A 40 7.25 -7.57 -8.88
CA ALA A 40 8.50 -7.55 -8.13
C ALA A 40 9.16 -8.94 -8.04
N LYS A 41 8.36 -10.00 -7.86
CA LYS A 41 8.82 -11.40 -7.89
C LYS A 41 9.38 -11.76 -9.26
N ALA A 42 8.70 -11.36 -10.35
CA ALA A 42 9.19 -11.57 -11.72
C ALA A 42 10.48 -10.79 -12.05
N GLN A 43 10.85 -9.81 -11.21
CA GLN A 43 12.09 -9.02 -11.30
C GLN A 43 13.15 -9.49 -10.29
N ASP A 44 13.06 -10.73 -9.82
CA ASP A 44 14.01 -11.34 -8.88
C ASP A 44 14.16 -10.61 -7.54
N ASN A 45 13.15 -9.83 -7.13
CA ASN A 45 13.09 -9.31 -5.77
C ASN A 45 12.67 -10.43 -4.82
N THR A 46 13.44 -10.60 -3.75
CA THR A 46 13.27 -11.68 -2.77
C THR A 46 12.79 -11.17 -1.42
N GLU A 47 12.93 -9.86 -1.18
CA GLU A 47 12.55 -9.23 0.08
C GLU A 47 11.67 -8.00 -0.17
N ALA A 48 10.82 -7.71 0.81
CA ALA A 48 9.97 -6.54 0.83
C ALA A 48 9.84 -5.98 2.23
N ARG A 49 9.49 -4.69 2.33
CA ARG A 49 9.15 -4.06 3.61
C ARG A 49 7.98 -3.11 3.48
N ARG A 50 7.26 -2.94 4.59
CA ARG A 50 6.23 -1.90 4.71
C ARG A 50 6.89 -0.56 5.02
N VAL A 51 6.49 0.47 4.30
CA VAL A 51 6.92 1.85 4.54
C VAL A 51 5.73 2.76 4.79
N LEU A 52 5.93 3.76 5.64
CA LEU A 52 4.87 4.67 6.09
C LEU A 52 5.16 6.09 5.64
N GLY A 53 4.14 6.76 5.08
CA GLY A 53 4.23 8.20 4.83
C GLY A 53 4.42 8.97 6.14
N ARG A 54 5.45 9.82 6.21
CA ARG A 54 5.91 10.45 7.46
C ARG A 54 4.89 11.36 8.15
N THR A 55 4.00 11.98 7.39
CA THR A 55 3.03 12.99 7.88
C THR A 55 1.59 12.46 7.96
N HIS A 56 1.38 11.16 7.74
CA HIS A 56 0.05 10.56 7.64
C HIS A 56 -0.28 9.74 8.89
N GLN A 57 -1.56 9.65 9.21
CA GLN A 57 -2.04 8.75 10.27
C GLN A 57 -2.05 7.30 9.76
N HIS A 58 -1.53 6.39 10.57
CA HIS A 58 -1.48 4.96 10.29
C HIS A 58 -2.10 4.19 11.46
N CYS A 59 -2.76 3.06 11.16
CA CYS A 59 -3.24 2.18 12.20
C CYS A 59 -2.07 1.44 12.89
N GLU A 60 -2.32 0.90 14.08
CA GLU A 60 -1.31 0.17 14.85
C GLU A 60 -0.71 -1.01 14.07
N GLN A 61 -1.52 -1.74 13.30
CA GLN A 61 -1.04 -2.85 12.49
C GLN A 61 0.00 -2.37 11.46
N CYS A 62 -0.23 -1.22 10.81
CA CYS A 62 0.72 -0.66 9.85
C CYS A 62 2.04 -0.25 10.53
N LEU A 63 1.98 0.30 11.74
CA LEU A 63 3.17 0.60 12.54
C LEU A 63 3.95 -0.68 12.86
N ARG A 64 3.25 -1.72 13.32
CA ARG A 64 3.86 -3.03 13.62
C ARG A 64 4.50 -3.66 12.39
N TYR A 65 3.79 -3.70 11.26
CA TYR A 65 4.31 -4.31 10.03
C TYR A 65 5.47 -3.53 9.42
N ALA A 66 5.50 -2.20 9.55
CA ALA A 66 6.64 -1.39 9.14
C ALA A 66 7.87 -1.65 10.03
N ALA A 67 7.65 -1.87 11.33
CA ALA A 67 8.73 -2.16 12.28
C ALA A 67 9.42 -3.52 12.05
N LEU A 68 8.78 -4.47 11.35
CA LEU A 68 9.40 -5.75 10.94
C LEU A 68 10.59 -5.53 9.99
N GLY A 69 10.67 -4.38 9.33
CA GLY A 69 11.72 -4.10 8.36
C GLY A 69 11.58 -4.98 7.11
N TRP A 70 12.72 -5.43 6.59
CA TRP A 70 12.76 -6.31 5.42
C TRP A 70 12.43 -7.74 5.82
N VAL A 71 11.41 -8.30 5.16
CA VAL A 71 10.98 -9.69 5.30
C VAL A 71 11.02 -10.37 3.94
N SER A 72 10.93 -11.71 3.91
CA SER A 72 10.73 -12.44 2.66
C SER A 72 9.50 -11.90 1.92
N ILE A 73 9.60 -11.75 0.60
CA ILE A 73 8.48 -11.29 -0.23
C ILE A 73 7.25 -12.21 -0.11
N GLU A 74 7.44 -13.48 0.24
CA GLU A 74 6.36 -14.45 0.49
C GLU A 74 5.68 -14.28 1.86
N GLN A 75 6.37 -13.63 2.82
CA GLN A 75 5.85 -13.39 4.17
C GLN A 75 5.26 -11.98 4.32
N LEU A 76 5.28 -11.18 3.25
CA LEU A 76 4.81 -9.81 3.27
C LEU A 76 3.29 -9.75 3.47
N ILE A 77 2.86 -9.14 4.57
CA ILE A 77 1.46 -8.74 4.74
C ILE A 77 1.23 -7.46 3.90
N LEU A 78 0.41 -7.56 2.85
CA LEU A 78 0.17 -6.44 1.93
C LEU A 78 -0.63 -5.30 2.57
N PRO A 79 -0.51 -4.07 2.07
CA PRO A 79 -1.42 -2.99 2.46
C PRO A 79 -2.86 -3.44 2.31
N THR A 80 -3.72 -2.98 3.22
CA THR A 80 -5.15 -3.35 3.30
C THR A 80 -5.45 -4.83 3.61
N GLN A 81 -4.43 -5.67 3.81
CA GLN A 81 -4.58 -7.02 4.36
C GLN A 81 -4.21 -7.04 5.85
N GLN A 82 -5.05 -7.69 6.67
CA GLN A 82 -4.84 -7.83 8.11
C GLN A 82 -4.55 -6.51 8.85
N CYS A 83 -5.06 -5.38 8.32
CA CYS A 83 -4.85 -4.06 8.91
C CYS A 83 -6.07 -3.16 8.69
N GLU A 84 -6.33 -2.27 9.64
CA GLU A 84 -7.46 -1.34 9.61
C GLU A 84 -7.09 -0.03 8.91
N CYS A 85 -6.53 -0.15 7.70
CA CYS A 85 -6.19 1.01 6.88
C CYS A 85 -7.45 1.80 6.54
N ARG A 86 -7.56 3.03 7.04
CA ARG A 86 -8.55 3.99 6.57
C ARG A 86 -8.01 4.79 5.40
N SER A 87 -8.87 5.63 4.83
CA SER A 87 -8.60 6.42 3.64
C SER A 87 -7.44 7.43 3.80
N GLN A 88 -7.01 7.76 5.02
CA GLN A 88 -5.82 8.60 5.27
C GLN A 88 -4.50 7.82 5.34
N CYS A 89 -4.55 6.49 5.40
CA CYS A 89 -3.35 5.66 5.53
C CYS A 89 -2.55 5.62 4.23
N LYS A 90 -1.39 6.27 4.22
CA LYS A 90 -0.44 6.29 3.08
C LYS A 90 0.74 5.35 3.30
N CYS A 91 0.45 4.11 3.69
CA CYS A 91 1.45 3.03 3.70
C CYS A 91 1.69 2.47 2.29
N ALA A 92 2.91 2.01 2.05
CA ALA A 92 3.37 1.42 0.80
C ALA A 92 4.31 0.21 1.05
N VAL A 93 4.78 -0.41 -0.03
CA VAL A 93 5.74 -1.52 -0.01
C VAL A 93 6.96 -1.12 -0.82
N GLU A 94 8.14 -1.39 -0.28
CA GLU A 94 9.40 -1.37 -1.02
C GLU A 94 9.87 -2.81 -1.25
N PHE A 95 10.49 -3.06 -2.40
CA PHE A 95 11.02 -4.36 -2.80
C PHE A 95 12.52 -4.25 -3.03
N ARG A 96 13.24 -5.35 -2.76
CA ARG A 96 14.65 -5.46 -3.13
C ARG A 96 15.03 -6.90 -3.47
N SER A 97 16.11 -7.02 -4.23
CA SER A 97 16.78 -8.29 -4.46
C SER A 97 17.97 -8.42 -3.52
N LEU A 98 18.22 -9.61 -2.97
CA LEU A 98 19.47 -9.88 -2.23
C LEU A 98 20.70 -9.73 -3.13
N HIS A 99 20.54 -9.87 -4.45
CA HIS A 99 21.65 -9.75 -5.40
C HIS A 99 22.17 -8.30 -5.53
N THR A 100 21.34 -7.30 -5.26
CA THR A 100 21.73 -5.88 -5.35
C THR A 100 22.38 -5.34 -4.08
N LEU A 101 22.22 -6.00 -2.92
CA LEU A 101 22.85 -5.60 -1.65
C LEU A 101 24.35 -5.94 -1.58
N ASN A 102 24.80 -6.94 -2.34
CA ASN A 102 26.20 -7.39 -2.36
C ASN A 102 27.09 -6.63 -3.36
N LYS A 103 26.53 -5.71 -4.15
CA LYS A 103 27.34 -4.77 -4.93
C LYS A 103 27.82 -3.66 -3.98
N LYS A 104 29.00 -3.84 -3.38
CA LYS A 104 29.75 -2.76 -2.71
C LYS A 104 29.71 -1.51 -3.61
N PRO A 105 29.50 -0.30 -3.07
CA PRO A 105 29.64 0.92 -3.85
C PRO A 105 31.07 0.97 -4.38
N GLN A 106 31.24 0.89 -5.70
CA GLN A 106 32.49 1.25 -6.35
C GLN A 106 32.69 2.75 -6.09
N ARG A 107 33.55 3.06 -5.12
CA ARG A 107 34.08 4.40 -4.93
C ARG A 107 34.88 4.75 -6.19
N ILE A 108 34.47 5.83 -6.85
CA ILE A 108 35.29 6.55 -7.84
C ILE A 108 36.27 7.42 -7.05
#